data_AF-A0A6I1G8K1-F1
#
_entry.id   AF-A0A6I1G8K1-F1
#
_cell.length_a   1.000
_cell.length_b   1.000
_cell.length_c   1.000
_cell.angle_alpha   90.00
_cell.angle_beta   90.00
_cell.angle_gamma   90.00
#
_symmetry.space_group_name_H-M   'P 1'
#
loop_
_entity.id
_entity.type
_entity.pdbx_description
1 polymer ?
#
loop_
_entity_poly.entity_id
_entity_poly.type
_entity_poly.pdbx_seq_one_letter_code
_entity_poly.pdbx_strand_id
1 'polypeptide(L)' 'MEWAEDLATAAPLTLAYSKRVLESMFPPRPWAEDLDDDFAAVWESEDVEEGVRARVDKRKPDFQGR' A
#
# COMPACT_ATOMS: atom_id res chain seq x y z
N MET A 1 16.65 -12.79 4.87
CA MET A 1 15.84 -12.68 3.64
C MET A 1 14.36 -12.66 3.97
N GLU A 2 13.91 -13.41 4.99
CA GLU A 2 12.55 -13.41 5.56
C GLU A 2 11.80 -12.06 5.53
N TRP A 3 12.40 -10.97 6.00
CA TRP A 3 11.77 -9.64 5.99
C TRP A 3 11.34 -9.13 4.61
N ALA A 4 12.13 -9.39 3.57
CA ALA A 4 11.79 -8.96 2.22
C ALA A 4 10.64 -9.81 1.65
N GLU A 5 10.62 -11.09 1.99
CA GLU A 5 9.57 -12.03 1.60
C GLU A 5 8.24 -11.67 2.29
N ASP A 6 8.28 -11.33 3.58
CA ASP A 6 7.10 -10.88 4.32
C ASP A 6 6.52 -9.58 3.74
N LEU A 7 7.37 -8.59 3.46
CA LEU A 7 6.95 -7.33 2.84
C LEU A 7 6.36 -7.54 1.44
N ALA A 8 6.85 -8.52 0.69
CA ALA A 8 6.32 -8.85 -0.64
C ALA A 8 4.89 -9.43 -0.58
N THR A 9 4.40 -9.84 0.59
CA THR A 9 3.00 -10.28 0.78
C THR A 9 2.04 -9.15 1.11
N ALA A 10 2.54 -7.94 1.40
CA ALA A 10 1.71 -6.77 1.63
C ALA A 10 1.22 -6.16 0.31
N ALA A 11 0.11 -5.42 0.35
CA ALA A 11 -0.40 -4.70 -0.80
C ALA A 11 0.64 -3.66 -1.28
N PRO A 12 1.20 -3.79 -2.50
CA PRO A 12 2.33 -2.97 -2.95
C PRO A 12 2.04 -1.47 -2.91
N LEU A 13 0.86 -1.03 -3.37
CA LEU A 13 0.49 0.39 -3.38
C LEU A 13 0.33 0.95 -1.96
N THR A 14 -0.25 0.16 -1.04
CA THR A 14 -0.37 0.56 0.38
C THR A 14 1.00 0.73 1.02
N LEU A 15 1.92 -0.21 0.78
CA LEU A 15 3.27 -0.16 1.34
C LEU A 15 4.07 1.04 0.79
N ALA A 16 3.97 1.29 -0.52
CA ALA A 16 4.59 2.43 -1.18
C ALA A 16 4.06 3.76 -0.64
N TYR A 17 2.73 3.93 -0.58
CA TYR A 17 2.10 5.13 -0.03
C TYR A 17 2.49 5.37 1.43
N SER A 18 2.39 4.34 2.28
CA SER A 18 2.75 4.44 3.70
C SER A 18 4.20 4.88 3.89
N LYS A 19 5.12 4.37 3.07
CA LYS A 19 6.52 4.78 3.08
C LYS A 19 6.67 6.25 2.69
N ARG A 20 6.02 6.69 1.62
CA ARG A 20 6.07 8.09 1.15
C ARG A 20 5.50 9.07 2.17
N VAL A 21 4.39 8.71 2.82
CA VAL A 21 3.82 9.48 3.93
C VAL A 21 4.83 9.64 5.05
N LEU A 22 5.48 8.56 5.50
CA LEU A 22 6.52 8.62 6.53
C LEU A 22 7.72 9.47 6.10
N GLU A 23 8.19 9.35 4.86
CA GLU A 23 9.28 10.18 4.33
C GLU A 23 8.92 11.67 4.31
N SER A 24 7.64 12.03 4.10
CA SER A 24 7.15 13.41 4.14
C SER A 24 7.05 14.00 5.55
N MET A 25 7.17 13.18 6.61
CA MET A 25 7.18 13.67 7.99
C MET A 25 8.56 14.21 8.41
N PHE A 26 9.60 14.00 7.60
CA PHE A 26 10.96 14.40 7.90
C PHE A 26 11.48 15.46 6.91
N PRO A 27 12.26 16.46 7.37
CA PRO A 27 12.92 17.41 6.47
C PRO A 27 13.81 16.68 5.45
N PRO A 28 13.90 17.17 4.20
CA PRO A 28 13.50 18.50 3.73
C PRO A 28 12.10 18.58 3.09
N ARG A 29 11.19 17.61 3.29
CA ARG A 29 9.94 17.54 2.52
C ARG A 29 8.69 17.82 3.37
N PRO A 30 8.24 19.08 3.52
CA PRO A 30 7.00 19.38 4.22
C PRO A 30 5.82 18.98 3.34
N TRP A 31 5.26 17.77 3.53
CA TRP A 31 4.05 17.25 2.85
C TRP A 31 4.01 17.39 1.32
N ALA A 32 4.26 16.30 0.60
CA ALA A 32 4.27 16.32 -0.86
C ALA A 32 2.83 16.38 -1.42
N GLU A 33 2.57 17.30 -2.36
CA GLU A 33 1.26 17.50 -3.00
C GLU A 33 0.73 16.25 -3.71
N ASP A 34 1.61 15.30 -4.05
CA ASP A 34 1.26 14.06 -4.74
C ASP A 34 0.82 12.91 -3.81
N LEU A 35 0.78 13.12 -2.49
CA LEU A 35 0.28 12.11 -1.55
C LEU A 35 -1.23 11.88 -1.67
N ASP A 36 -2.01 12.89 -2.06
CA ASP A 36 -3.45 12.73 -2.24
C ASP A 36 -3.76 11.86 -3.47
N ASP A 37 -2.97 11.99 -4.54
CA ASP A 37 -3.07 11.14 -5.73
C ASP A 37 -2.67 9.70 -5.43
N ASP A 38 -1.57 9.49 -4.68
CA ASP A 38 -1.15 8.16 -4.24
C ASP A 38 -2.21 7.52 -3.32
N PHE A 39 -2.85 8.30 -2.45
CA PHE A 39 -3.93 7.83 -1.59
C PHE A 39 -5.14 7.39 -2.42
N ALA A 40 -5.54 8.19 -3.41
CA ALA A 40 -6.62 7.83 -4.33
C ALA A 40 -6.29 6.53 -5.08
N ALA A 41 -5.07 6.41 -5.61
CA ALA A 41 -4.61 5.20 -6.31
C ALA A 41 -4.66 3.95 -5.41
N VAL A 42 -4.34 4.05 -4.11
CA VAL A 42 -4.52 2.93 -3.17
C VAL A 42 -5.99 2.53 -3.07
N TRP A 43 -6.90 3.48 -2.88
CA TRP A 43 -8.32 3.18 -2.65
C TRP A 43 -9.07 2.71 -3.89
N GLU A 44 -8.62 3.12 -5.07
CA GLU A 44 -9.17 2.70 -6.37
C GLU A 44 -8.59 1.37 -6.87
N SER A 45 -7.61 0.80 -6.17
CA SER A 45 -6.88 -0.40 -6.59
C SER A 45 -7.72 -1.69 -6.50
N GLU A 46 -7.42 -2.64 -7.39
CA GLU A 46 -7.92 -4.03 -7.32
C GLU A 46 -7.49 -4.69 -5.99
N ASP A 47 -6.36 -4.28 -5.42
CA ASP A 47 -5.86 -4.78 -4.13
C ASP A 47 -6.81 -4.49 -2.95
N VAL A 48 -7.58 -3.39 -2.99
CA VAL A 48 -8.60 -3.12 -1.96
C VAL A 48 -9.76 -4.12 -2.09
N GLU A 49 -10.24 -4.36 -3.30
CA GLU A 49 -11.29 -5.35 -3.56
C GLU A 49 -10.83 -6.76 -3.16
N GLU A 50 -9.59 -7.11 -3.49
CA GLU A 50 -8.98 -8.39 -3.13
C GLU A 50 -8.82 -8.52 -1.61
N GLY A 51 -8.41 -7.46 -0.91
CA GLY A 51 -8.33 -7.46 0.55
C GLY A 51 -9.67 -7.73 1.21
N VAL A 52 -10.75 -7.13 0.70
CA VAL A 52 -12.12 -7.39 1.15
C VAL A 52 -12.51 -8.85 0.85
N ARG A 53 -12.29 -9.31 -0.38
CA ARG A 53 -12.65 -10.66 -0.84
C ARG A 53 -11.92 -11.74 -0.04
N ALA A 54 -10.60 -11.64 0.09
CA ALA A 54 -9.76 -12.56 0.83
C ALA A 54 -10.18 -12.64 2.31
N ARG A 55 -10.58 -11.50 2.91
CA ARG A 55 -11.10 -11.48 4.28
C ARG A 55 -12.44 -12.21 4.41
N VAL A 56 -13.37 -12.01 3.47
CA VAL A 56 -14.66 -12.74 3.43
C VAL A 56 -14.42 -14.24 3.24
N ASP A 57 -13.53 -14.60 2.33
CA ASP A 57 -13.19 -15.98 1.98
C ASP A 57 -12.27 -16.67 3.01
N LYS A 58 -11.77 -15.94 4.01
CA LYS A 58 -10.82 -16.42 5.04
C LYS A 58 -9.54 -17.03 4.45
N ARG A 59 -9.03 -16.43 3.38
CA ARG A 59 -7.77 -16.81 2.72
C ARG A 59 -6.76 -15.66 2.80
N LYS A 60 -5.50 -15.96 2.48
CA LYS A 60 -4.51 -14.90 2.29
C LYS A 60 -4.85 -14.12 1.00
N PRO A 61 -4.73 -12.78 0.99
CA PRO A 61 -4.88 -12.00 -0.22
C PRO A 61 -3.71 -12.24 -1.18
N ASP A 62 -3.98 -12.13 -2.47
CA ASP A 62 -2.98 -12.19 -3.55
C ASP A 62 -2.89 -10.84 -4.26
N PHE A 63 -2.15 -9.90 -3.65
CA PHE A 63 -2.04 -8.54 -4.14
C PHE A 63 -1.19 -8.42 -5.41
N GLN A 64 -1.65 -7.63 -6.37
CA GLN A 64 -1.03 -7.45 -7.68
C GLN A 64 -0.46 -6.04 -7.90
N GLY A 65 -0.69 -5.11 -6.97
CA GLY A 65 -0.15 -3.75 -7.03
C GLY A 65 -0.81 -2.86 -8.07
N ARG A 66 -2.10 -3.07 -8.33
CA ARG A 66 -2.95 -2.29 -9.23
C ARG A 66 -4.36 -2.24 -8.70
#